data_AF-N2ABJ2-F1
#
_entry.id   AF-N2ABJ2-F1
#
_cell.length_a   1.000
_cell.length_b   1.000
_cell.length_c   1.000
_cell.angle_alpha   90.00
_cell.angle_beta   90.00
_cell.angle_gamma   90.00
#
_symmetry.space_group_name_H-M   'P 1'
#
loop_
_entity.id
_entity.type
_entity.pdbx_description
1 polymer ?
#
loop_
_entity_poly.entity_id
_entity_poly.type
_entity_poly.pdbx_seq_one_letter_code
_entity_poly.pdbx_strand_id
1 'polypeptide(L)'
;MRTLGDIFVPIIPVIAATGLFLGMKGCLFNDNVLSLFGANSSMIPDYIVTLVNVLTETAFAFLPAIICWSAYKVFGGTPVIGMVIGLMLVSPILPNAYSVADPNSGIEAVKAFGGIPIVGCQGSVLTAILTALIGAGLEKKLRKIMPNALDLIMTPFIVMLGTFLVTIL
;
A
#
# COMPACT_ATOMS: atom_id res chain seq x y z
N MET A 1 -4.49 18.48 -17.33
CA MET A 1 -3.72 17.44 -16.62
C MET A 1 -3.07 18.02 -15.36
N ARG A 2 -3.81 18.09 -14.24
CA ARG A 2 -3.25 18.39 -12.89
C ARG A 2 -3.57 17.28 -11.87
N THR A 3 -4.37 16.30 -12.28
CA THR A 3 -4.95 15.26 -11.42
C THR A 3 -3.93 14.33 -10.78
N LEU A 4 -2.85 13.93 -11.47
CA LEU A 4 -1.83 13.07 -10.85
C LEU A 4 -1.00 13.80 -9.80
N GLY A 5 -0.65 15.07 -10.05
CA GLY A 5 0.10 15.88 -9.08
C GLY A 5 -0.68 16.09 -7.79
N ASP A 6 -1.98 16.36 -7.91
CA ASP A 6 -2.89 16.58 -6.78
C ASP A 6 -3.00 15.35 -5.84
N ILE A 7 -2.75 14.14 -6.35
CA ILE A 7 -2.73 12.90 -5.55
C ILE A 7 -1.51 12.88 -4.62
N PHE A 8 -0.36 13.40 -5.07
CA PHE A 8 0.87 13.34 -4.27
C PHE A 8 1.01 14.50 -3.29
N VAL A 9 0.38 15.65 -3.53
CA VAL A 9 0.45 16.83 -2.64
C VAL A 9 0.28 16.49 -1.15
N PRO A 10 -0.76 15.74 -0.71
CA PRO A 10 -0.91 15.39 0.70
C PRO A 10 0.07 14.32 1.20
N ILE A 11 0.76 13.62 0.31
CA ILE A 11 1.65 12.47 0.62
C ILE A 11 3.12 12.89 0.68
N ILE A 12 3.53 13.90 -0.10
CA ILE A 12 4.89 14.46 -0.16
C ILE A 12 5.53 14.64 1.23
N PRO A 13 4.88 15.31 2.22
CA PRO A 13 5.55 15.55 3.51
C PRO A 13 5.84 14.25 4.27
N VAL A 14 4.96 13.25 4.17
CA VAL A 14 5.14 11.94 4.83
C VAL A 14 6.25 11.14 4.16
N ILE A 15 6.30 11.14 2.83
CA ILE A 15 7.37 10.47 2.07
C ILE A 15 8.71 11.14 2.36
N ALA A 16 8.76 12.47 2.40
CA ALA A 16 9.98 13.21 2.70
C ALA A 16 10.52 12.88 4.10
N ALA A 17 9.65 12.89 5.13
CA ALA A 17 10.03 12.52 6.49
C ALA A 17 10.53 11.07 6.57
N THR A 18 9.82 10.13 5.93
CA THR A 18 10.20 8.71 5.90
C THR A 18 11.53 8.50 5.20
N GLY A 19 11.77 9.17 4.07
CA GLY A 19 13.05 9.12 3.34
C GLY A 19 14.22 9.65 4.16
N LEU A 20 14.01 10.70 4.96
CA LEU A 20 15.03 11.21 5.90
C LEU A 20 15.35 10.18 6.99
N PHE A 21 14.34 9.52 7.58
CA PHE A 21 14.57 8.42 8.54
C PHE A 21 15.31 7.25 7.89
N LEU A 22 15.02 6.94 6.62
CA LEU A 22 15.73 5.91 5.86
C LEU A 22 17.20 6.26 5.64
N GLY A 23 17.49 7.51 5.26
CA GLY A 23 18.86 8.00 5.13
C GLY A 23 19.59 8.00 6.47
N MET A 24 18.91 8.39 7.56
CA MET A 24 19.47 8.38 8.91
C MET A 24 19.77 6.94 9.38
N LYS A 25 18.85 5.99 9.16
CA LYS A 25 19.11 4.55 9.36
C LYS A 25 20.31 4.10 8.53
N GLY A 26 20.36 4.47 7.25
CA GLY A 26 21.44 4.14 6.34
C GLY A 26 22.81 4.70 6.75
N CYS A 27 22.87 5.81 7.49
CA CYS A 27 24.11 6.35 8.04
C CYS A 27 24.46 5.73 9.42
N LEU A 28 23.46 5.56 10.29
CA LEU A 28 23.64 5.09 11.68
C LEU A 28 23.82 3.58 11.81
N PHE A 29 23.45 2.79 10.80
CA PHE A 29 23.57 1.34 10.82
C PHE A 29 24.54 0.81 9.75
N ASN A 30 25.34 1.69 9.14
CA ASN A 30 26.35 1.29 8.16
C ASN A 30 27.66 0.93 8.86
N ASP A 31 28.15 -0.28 8.63
CA ASP A 31 29.42 -0.76 9.22
C ASP A 31 30.63 0.12 8.84
N ASN A 32 30.61 0.78 7.66
CA ASN A 32 31.68 1.72 7.27
C ASN A 32 31.64 3.04 8.05
N VAL A 33 30.46 3.48 8.48
CA VAL A 33 30.31 4.69 9.30
C VAL A 33 30.58 4.33 10.76
N LEU A 34 30.08 3.19 11.22
CA LEU A 34 30.28 2.71 12.58
C LEU A 34 31.75 2.41 12.88
N SER A 35 32.48 1.85 11.92
CA SER A 35 33.93 1.63 12.04
C SER A 35 34.75 2.93 12.15
N LEU A 36 34.27 4.06 11.59
CA LEU A 36 34.90 5.38 11.79
C LEU A 36 34.70 5.91 13.23
N PHE A 37 33.65 5.47 13.93
CA PHE A 37 33.37 5.79 15.33
C PHE A 37 33.83 4.70 16.31
N GLY A 38 34.51 3.63 15.82
CA GLY A 38 34.97 2.52 16.66
C GLY A 38 33.85 1.62 17.21
N ALA A 39 32.64 1.72 16.66
CA ALA A 39 31.50 0.90 17.02
C ALA A 39 31.26 -0.19 15.95
N ASN A 40 30.63 -1.30 16.33
CA ASN A 40 30.16 -2.34 15.40
C ASN A 40 28.63 -2.42 15.44
N SER A 41 27.99 -2.83 14.34
CA SER A 41 26.54 -3.03 14.25
C SER A 41 25.99 -3.98 15.33
N SER A 42 26.84 -4.86 15.88
CA SER A 42 26.55 -5.73 17.01
C SER A 42 26.49 -5.04 18.39
N MET A 43 26.89 -3.77 18.50
CA MET A 43 26.72 -2.96 19.73
C MET A 43 25.36 -2.26 19.77
N ILE A 44 24.65 -2.18 18.64
CA ILE A 44 23.30 -1.59 18.62
C ILE A 44 22.33 -2.65 19.12
N PRO A 45 21.54 -2.35 20.17
CA PRO A 45 20.55 -3.30 20.65
C PRO A 45 19.52 -3.63 19.56
N ASP A 46 19.18 -4.91 19.41
CA ASP A 46 18.19 -5.38 18.42
C ASP A 46 16.83 -4.69 18.55
N TYR A 47 16.47 -4.23 19.76
CA TYR A 47 15.23 -3.46 19.98
C TYR A 47 15.26 -2.09 19.30
N ILE A 48 16.42 -1.44 19.20
CA ILE A 48 16.58 -0.15 18.49
C ILE A 48 16.51 -0.38 16.98
N VAL A 49 17.18 -1.43 16.47
CA VAL A 49 17.09 -1.82 15.06
C VAL A 49 15.63 -2.04 14.68
N THR A 50 14.90 -2.79 15.51
CA THR A 50 13.47 -3.09 15.29
C THR A 50 12.62 -1.82 15.32
N LEU A 51 12.82 -0.91 16.28
CA LEU A 51 12.10 0.37 16.34
C LEU A 51 12.33 1.25 15.10
N VAL A 52 13.58 1.33 14.64
CA VAL A 52 13.93 2.10 13.44
C VAL A 52 13.36 1.42 12.19
N ASN A 53 13.38 0.09 12.11
CA ASN A 53 12.74 -0.67 11.03
C ASN A 53 11.23 -0.42 10.99
N VAL A 54 10.55 -0.41 12.13
CA VAL A 54 9.12 -0.09 12.19
C VAL A 54 8.86 1.34 11.68
N LEU A 55 9.68 2.32 12.06
CA LEU A 55 9.52 3.70 11.59
C LEU A 55 9.75 3.85 10.08
N THR A 56 10.66 3.06 9.53
CA THR A 56 11.11 3.20 8.15
C THR A 56 10.33 2.33 7.17
N GLU A 57 10.18 1.03 7.47
CA GLU A 57 9.61 0.04 6.56
C GLU A 57 8.08 0.11 6.53
N THR A 58 7.44 0.44 7.65
CA THR A 58 5.96 0.54 7.74
C THR A 58 5.41 1.60 6.77
N ALA A 59 6.04 2.78 6.72
CA ALA A 59 5.56 3.86 5.88
C ALA A 59 5.64 3.55 4.38
N PHE A 60 6.64 2.77 3.95
CA PHE A 60 6.74 2.27 2.57
C PHE A 60 5.83 1.08 2.31
N ALA A 61 5.69 0.16 3.27
CA ALA A 61 4.80 -1.00 3.17
C ALA A 61 3.33 -0.57 2.97
N PHE A 62 2.90 0.49 3.67
CA PHE A 62 1.55 1.05 3.55
C PHE A 62 1.44 2.21 2.56
N LEU A 63 2.49 2.51 1.79
CA LEU A 63 2.47 3.58 0.79
C LEU A 63 1.32 3.45 -0.23
N PRO A 64 1.03 2.25 -0.78
CA PRO A 64 -0.14 2.06 -1.64
C PRO A 64 -1.46 2.47 -0.96
N ALA A 65 -1.62 2.23 0.35
CA ALA A 65 -2.82 2.60 1.08
C ALA A 65 -3.01 4.11 1.19
N ILE A 66 -1.92 4.83 1.48
CA ILE A 66 -1.92 6.30 1.58
C ILE A 66 -2.21 6.93 0.21
N ILE A 67 -1.65 6.35 -0.86
CA ILE A 67 -1.89 6.80 -2.23
C ILE A 67 -3.33 6.54 -2.66
N CYS A 68 -3.88 5.36 -2.34
CA CYS A 68 -5.25 5.01 -2.67
C CYS A 68 -6.24 5.97 -1.97
N TRP A 69 -6.02 6.27 -0.69
CA TRP A 69 -6.80 7.28 0.05
C TRP A 69 -6.77 8.66 -0.63
N SER A 70 -5.58 9.14 -0.99
CA SER A 70 -5.42 10.44 -1.63
C SER A 70 -6.06 10.47 -3.02
N ALA A 71 -5.87 9.42 -3.80
CA ALA A 71 -6.46 9.27 -5.12
C ALA A 71 -7.99 9.26 -5.06
N TYR A 72 -8.60 8.59 -4.08
CA TYR A 72 -10.05 8.68 -3.86
C TYR A 72 -10.51 10.12 -3.56
N LYS A 73 -9.73 10.88 -2.79
CA LYS A 73 -10.03 12.29 -2.49
C LYS A 73 -10.00 13.15 -3.76
N VAL A 74 -9.01 12.94 -4.64
CA VAL A 74 -8.88 13.66 -5.92
C VAL A 74 -9.93 13.22 -6.94
N PHE A 75 -10.20 11.92 -7.02
CA PHE A 75 -11.20 11.38 -7.92
C PHE A 75 -12.63 11.57 -7.41
N GLY A 76 -12.86 12.09 -6.20
CA GLY A 76 -14.18 12.40 -5.65
C GLY A 76 -15.00 11.18 -5.21
N GLY A 77 -14.32 10.12 -4.76
CA GLY A 77 -14.93 9.02 -3.99
C GLY A 77 -14.79 9.25 -2.49
N THR A 78 -15.21 8.27 -1.68
CA THR A 78 -15.05 8.33 -0.22
C THR A 78 -13.62 7.93 0.16
N PRO A 79 -12.80 8.83 0.72
CA PRO A 79 -11.39 8.53 1.00
C PRO A 79 -11.20 7.34 1.94
N VAL A 80 -12.11 7.14 2.91
CA VAL A 80 -12.09 6.01 3.83
C VAL A 80 -12.18 4.67 3.09
N ILE A 81 -13.04 4.56 2.07
CA ILE A 81 -13.16 3.36 1.24
C ILE A 81 -11.85 3.14 0.48
N GLY A 82 -11.26 4.20 -0.08
CA GLY A 82 -9.97 4.14 -0.74
C GLY A 82 -8.82 3.68 0.17
N MET A 83 -8.80 4.13 1.42
CA MET A 83 -7.82 3.69 2.41
C MET A 83 -7.98 2.19 2.70
N VAL A 84 -9.20 1.72 2.93
CA VAL A 84 -9.46 0.31 3.23
C VAL A 84 -9.07 -0.59 2.05
N ILE A 85 -9.43 -0.21 0.82
CA ILE A 85 -9.02 -0.96 -0.38
C ILE A 85 -7.50 -0.96 -0.52
N GLY A 86 -6.86 0.20 -0.32
CA GLY A 86 -5.41 0.30 -0.37
C GLY A 86 -4.70 -0.53 0.71
N LEU A 87 -5.27 -0.65 1.90
CA LEU A 87 -4.81 -1.57 2.95
C LEU A 87 -5.03 -3.03 2.56
N MET A 88 -6.12 -3.35 1.86
CA MET A 88 -6.34 -4.70 1.32
C MET A 88 -5.26 -5.07 0.30
N LEU A 89 -4.79 -4.15 -0.53
CA LEU A 89 -3.71 -4.42 -1.52
C LEU A 89 -2.35 -4.73 -0.89
N VAL A 90 -2.11 -4.26 0.33
CA VAL A 90 -0.87 -4.47 1.09
C VAL A 90 -1.09 -5.37 2.29
N SER A 91 -2.25 -6.03 2.36
CA SER A 91 -2.58 -6.91 3.46
C SER A 91 -1.61 -8.09 3.50
N PRO A 92 -0.99 -8.37 4.65
CA PRO A 92 -0.06 -9.49 4.82
C PRO A 92 -0.78 -10.86 4.75
N ILE A 93 -2.11 -10.87 4.69
CA ILE A 93 -2.96 -12.07 4.57
C ILE A 93 -3.04 -12.53 3.10
N LEU A 94 -2.81 -11.63 2.14
CA LEU A 94 -2.69 -12.02 0.73
C LEU A 94 -1.32 -12.65 0.48
N PRO A 95 -1.25 -13.81 -0.19
CA PRO A 95 0.02 -14.43 -0.53
C PRO A 95 0.89 -13.46 -1.33
N ASN A 96 2.17 -13.39 -0.96
CA ASN A 96 3.10 -12.41 -1.51
C ASN A 96 3.53 -12.84 -2.92
N ALA A 97 3.74 -11.90 -3.84
CA ALA A 97 4.16 -12.17 -5.23
C ALA A 97 5.38 -13.09 -5.33
N TYR A 98 6.29 -12.89 -4.38
CA TYR A 98 7.54 -13.60 -4.30
C TYR A 98 7.38 -15.06 -3.82
N SER A 99 6.46 -15.33 -2.90
CA SER A 99 6.20 -16.69 -2.40
C SER A 99 5.48 -17.58 -3.42
N VAL A 100 4.74 -16.99 -4.36
CA VAL A 100 4.07 -17.75 -5.45
C VAL A 100 4.93 -17.90 -6.70
N ALA A 101 6.03 -17.16 -6.82
CA ALA A 101 6.98 -17.23 -7.94
C ALA A 101 8.15 -18.18 -7.69
N ASP A 102 8.38 -18.63 -6.45
CA ASP A 102 9.45 -19.56 -6.10
C ASP A 102 8.94 -21.03 -6.15
N PRO A 103 9.39 -21.85 -7.13
CA PRO A 103 8.91 -23.22 -7.33
C PRO A 103 9.29 -24.21 -6.22
N ASN A 104 10.12 -23.81 -5.25
CA ASN A 104 10.57 -24.68 -4.13
C ASN A 104 9.86 -24.43 -2.79
N SER A 105 8.91 -23.49 -2.72
CA SER A 105 8.31 -23.06 -1.44
C SER A 105 7.09 -23.87 -1.00
N GLY A 106 6.48 -24.67 -1.90
CA GLY A 106 5.31 -25.48 -1.57
C GLY A 106 4.04 -24.68 -1.23
N ILE A 107 4.02 -23.37 -1.50
CA ILE A 107 2.86 -22.51 -1.25
C ILE A 107 2.08 -22.37 -2.57
N GLU A 108 0.94 -23.06 -2.65
CA GLU A 108 0.06 -22.97 -3.81
C GLU A 108 -0.48 -21.55 -3.97
N ALA A 109 -0.22 -20.95 -5.13
CA ALA A 109 -0.87 -19.72 -5.54
C ALA A 109 -2.39 -19.92 -5.51
N VAL A 110 -3.11 -19.13 -4.72
CA VAL A 110 -4.56 -19.01 -4.84
C VAL A 110 -4.82 -18.37 -6.21
N LYS A 111 -5.11 -19.20 -7.21
CA LYS A 111 -5.39 -18.77 -8.59
C LYS A 111 -6.88 -18.49 -8.71
N ALA A 112 -7.25 -17.23 -8.92
CA ALA A 112 -8.56 -16.93 -9.51
C ALA A 112 -8.45 -17.12 -11.04
N PHE A 113 -9.45 -17.77 -11.65
CA PHE A 113 -9.57 -17.89 -13.11
C PHE A 113 -8.33 -18.48 -13.83
N GLY A 114 -7.73 -19.53 -13.27
CA GLY A 114 -6.89 -20.44 -14.06
C GLY A 114 -5.51 -19.93 -14.51
N GLY A 115 -4.98 -18.84 -13.97
CA GLY A 115 -3.60 -18.45 -14.30
C GLY A 115 -3.06 -17.11 -13.80
N ILE A 116 -3.88 -16.26 -13.18
CA ILE A 116 -3.45 -14.91 -12.77
C ILE A 116 -2.94 -14.97 -11.32
N PRO A 117 -1.65 -14.63 -11.07
CA PRO A 117 -1.09 -14.69 -9.74
C PRO A 117 -1.66 -13.55 -8.89
N ILE A 118 -2.38 -13.93 -7.84
CA ILE A 118 -2.87 -13.01 -6.81
C ILE A 118 -1.67 -12.57 -5.98
N VAL A 119 -1.25 -11.32 -6.13
CA VAL A 119 -0.06 -10.80 -5.48
C VAL A 119 -0.30 -9.47 -4.80
N GLY A 120 0.15 -9.34 -3.56
CA GLY A 120 0.13 -8.06 -2.85
C GLY A 120 0.95 -7.02 -3.61
N CYS A 121 0.36 -5.86 -3.88
CA CYS A 121 1.02 -4.75 -4.58
C CYS A 121 1.84 -3.90 -3.60
N GLN A 122 2.66 -4.56 -2.77
CA GLN A 122 3.51 -3.92 -1.79
C GLN A 122 4.48 -2.97 -2.52
N GLY A 123 4.36 -1.66 -2.27
CA GLY A 123 5.20 -0.63 -2.89
C GLY A 123 4.82 -0.18 -4.31
N SER A 124 3.79 -0.74 -4.96
CA SER A 124 3.39 -0.31 -6.31
C SER A 124 2.46 0.90 -6.27
N VAL A 125 3.05 2.09 -6.45
CA VAL A 125 2.34 3.37 -6.56
C VAL A 125 1.36 3.37 -7.73
N LEU A 126 1.78 2.82 -8.88
CA LEU A 126 0.98 2.83 -10.09
C LEU A 126 -0.29 1.98 -9.92
N THR A 127 -0.16 0.80 -9.32
CA THR A 127 -1.32 -0.07 -9.08
C THR A 127 -2.30 0.57 -8.11
N ALA A 128 -1.81 1.24 -7.06
CA ALA A 128 -2.66 1.97 -6.12
C ALA A 128 -3.50 3.07 -6.82
N ILE A 129 -2.88 3.83 -7.74
CA ILE A 129 -3.58 4.88 -8.50
C ILE A 129 -4.62 4.27 -9.45
N LEU A 130 -4.29 3.18 -10.14
CA LEU A 130 -5.22 2.49 -11.03
C LEU A 130 -6.41 1.90 -10.27
N THR A 131 -6.17 1.22 -9.16
CA THR A 131 -7.22 0.70 -8.27
C THR A 131 -8.10 1.82 -7.74
N ALA A 132 -7.51 2.94 -7.34
CA ALA A 132 -8.27 4.10 -6.88
C ALA A 132 -9.12 4.72 -7.99
N LEU A 133 -8.62 4.77 -9.22
CA LEU A 133 -9.36 5.30 -10.37
C LEU A 133 -10.57 4.42 -10.70
N ILE A 134 -10.36 3.10 -10.77
CA ILE A 134 -11.43 2.13 -11.02
C ILE A 134 -12.46 2.18 -9.89
N GLY A 135 -11.99 2.22 -8.65
CA GLY A 135 -12.83 2.18 -7.48
C GLY A 135 -13.63 3.44 -7.20
N ALA A 136 -13.02 4.62 -7.31
CA ALA A 136 -13.74 5.87 -7.21
C ALA A 136 -14.75 6.02 -8.37
N GLY A 137 -14.42 5.52 -9.57
CA GLY A 137 -15.35 5.45 -10.69
C GLY A 137 -16.55 4.55 -10.43
N LEU A 138 -16.30 3.34 -9.89
CA LEU A 138 -17.33 2.38 -9.53
C LEU A 138 -18.22 2.92 -8.41
N GLU A 139 -17.64 3.52 -7.36
CA GLU A 139 -18.37 4.14 -6.26
C GLU A 139 -19.33 5.21 -6.75
N LYS A 140 -18.86 6.13 -7.59
CA LYS A 140 -19.70 7.18 -8.15
C LYS A 140 -20.87 6.64 -8.98
N LYS A 141 -20.65 5.56 -9.73
CA LYS A 141 -21.71 4.92 -10.51
C LYS A 141 -22.72 4.24 -9.59
N LEU A 142 -22.26 3.52 -8.58
CA LEU A 142 -23.13 2.82 -7.63
C LEU A 142 -23.94 3.78 -6.77
N ARG A 143 -23.35 4.87 -6.26
CA ARG A 143 -24.08 5.91 -5.51
C ARG A 143 -25.22 6.55 -6.31
N LYS A 144 -25.12 6.59 -7.65
CA LYS A 144 -26.19 7.12 -8.52
C LYS A 144 -27.34 6.13 -8.73
N ILE A 145 -27.08 4.84 -8.56
CA ILE A 145 -28.05 3.76 -8.80
C ILE A 145 -28.71 3.33 -7.48
N MET A 146 -27.99 3.42 -6.36
CA MET A 146 -28.45 2.92 -5.07
C MET A 146 -29.50 3.84 -4.41
N PRO A 147 -30.58 3.29 -3.85
CA PRO A 147 -31.49 4.06 -2.99
C PRO A 147 -30.78 4.54 -1.72
N ASN A 148 -31.09 5.75 -1.24
CA ASN A 148 -30.44 6.38 -0.07
C ASN A 148 -30.39 5.49 1.19
N ALA A 149 -31.39 4.62 1.40
CA ALA A 149 -31.42 3.71 2.55
C ALA A 149 -30.35 2.60 2.48
N LEU A 150 -29.93 2.20 1.28
CA LEU A 150 -28.93 1.16 1.04
C LEU A 150 -27.54 1.73 0.72
N ASP A 151 -27.45 2.99 0.30
CA ASP A 151 -26.19 3.64 -0.11
C ASP A 151 -25.12 3.60 1.00
N LEU A 152 -25.52 3.71 2.26
CA LEU A 152 -24.58 3.75 3.39
C LEU A 152 -23.79 2.43 3.56
N ILE A 153 -24.40 1.28 3.23
CA ILE A 153 -23.82 -0.05 3.51
C ILE A 153 -23.52 -0.80 2.21
N MET A 154 -24.47 -0.83 1.26
CA MET A 154 -24.29 -1.59 0.03
C MET A 154 -23.28 -0.96 -0.92
N THR A 155 -23.19 0.36 -0.96
CA THR A 155 -22.23 1.02 -1.85
C THR A 155 -20.80 0.69 -1.45
N PRO A 156 -20.35 0.92 -0.19
CA PRO A 156 -19.01 0.52 0.20
C PRO A 156 -18.78 -0.98 0.05
N PHE A 157 -19.78 -1.83 0.35
CA PHE A 157 -19.65 -3.28 0.18
C PHE A 157 -19.36 -3.68 -1.28
N ILE A 158 -20.17 -3.23 -2.23
CA ILE A 158 -20.02 -3.58 -3.64
C ILE A 158 -18.77 -2.92 -4.24
N VAL A 159 -18.44 -1.69 -3.82
CA VAL A 159 -17.21 -1.02 -4.28
C VAL A 159 -15.98 -1.78 -3.82
N MET A 160 -15.89 -2.11 -2.53
CA MET A 160 -14.74 -2.87 -1.99
C MET A 160 -14.63 -4.24 -2.66
N LEU A 161 -15.74 -4.98 -2.77
CA LEU A 161 -15.75 -6.30 -3.40
C LEU A 161 -15.38 -6.22 -4.89
N GLY A 162 -15.99 -5.31 -5.64
CA GLY A 162 -15.74 -5.13 -7.07
C GLY A 162 -14.33 -4.65 -7.38
N THR A 163 -13.82 -3.67 -6.65
CA THR A 163 -12.45 -3.16 -6.85
C THR A 163 -11.38 -4.16 -6.48
N PHE A 164 -11.59 -4.91 -5.40
CA PHE A 164 -10.68 -5.96 -5.00
C PHE A 164 -10.63 -7.05 -6.06
N LEU A 165 -11.78 -7.54 -6.53
CA LEU A 165 -11.85 -8.54 -7.61
C LEU A 165 -11.24 -8.05 -8.93
N VAL A 166 -11.37 -6.78 -9.28
CA VAL A 166 -10.78 -6.21 -10.51
C VAL A 166 -9.29 -5.96 -10.38
N THR A 167 -8.78 -5.73 -9.16
CA THR A 167 -7.33 -5.50 -8.96
C THR A 167 -6.56 -6.82 -8.84
N ILE A 168 -7.22 -7.86 -8.35
CA ILE A 168 -6.62 -9.18 -8.12
C ILE A 168 -6.55 -10.04 -9.39
N LEU A 169 -7.20 -9.58 -10.47
CA LEU A 169 -7.44 -10.27 -11.73
C LEU A 169 -6.82 -9.44 -12.87
#